data_AF-A0A101T2K8-F1
#
_entry.id   AF-A0A101T2K8-F1
#
_cell.length_a   1.000
_cell.length_b   1.000
_cell.length_c   1.000
_cell.angle_alpha   90.00
_cell.angle_beta   90.00
_cell.angle_gamma   90.00
#
_symmetry.space_group_name_H-M   'P 1'
#
loop_
_entity.id
_entity.type
_entity.pdbx_description
1 polymer ?
#
loop_
_entity_poly.entity_id
_entity_poly.type
_entity_poly.pdbx_seq_one_letter_code
_entity_poly.pdbx_strand_id
1 'polypeptide(L)'
;MTDQPPPPPAVPPGFGPPPPPYAPGPPQPAPPGPEFLAVDKHNSIVVDVSGVAFEMYDITVDFPWPEIRSVHYKASPNGKALMVAVVHLDGRVYECVVNARPRELLQTWFTQLAWVLGHYRPLG
;
A
#
# COMPACT_ATOMS: atom_id res chain seq x y z
N MET A 1 20.53 -41.02 37.26
CA MET A 1 21.59 -41.58 36.41
C MET A 1 21.82 -40.56 35.31
N THR A 2 22.87 -39.75 35.40
CA THR A 2 23.22 -38.73 34.41
C THR A 2 23.90 -39.41 33.22
N ASP A 3 23.21 -39.43 32.08
CA ASP A 3 23.74 -39.91 30.80
C ASP A 3 24.60 -38.80 30.19
N GLN A 4 25.92 -38.99 30.22
CA GLN A 4 26.89 -38.10 29.59
C GLN A 4 27.18 -38.63 28.17
N PRO A 5 26.86 -37.88 27.10
CA PRO A 5 27.14 -38.35 25.74
C PRO A 5 28.66 -38.40 25.47
N PRO A 6 29.12 -39.32 24.60
CA PRO A 6 30.54 -39.54 24.33
C PRO A 6 31.17 -38.36 23.56
N PRO A 7 32.48 -38.09 23.73
CA PRO A 7 33.16 -37.04 22.98
C PRO A 7 33.27 -37.38 21.49
N PRO A 8 33.18 -36.38 20.58
CA PRO A 8 33.30 -36.61 19.14
C PRO A 8 34.73 -36.98 18.72
N PRO A 9 34.89 -37.75 17.61
CA PRO A 9 36.20 -38.14 17.09
C PRO A 9 36.99 -36.94 16.55
N ALA A 10 38.30 -36.93 16.80
CA ALA A 10 39.22 -35.90 16.30
C ALA A 10 39.39 -36.02 14.78
N VAL A 11 39.14 -34.92 14.06
CA VAL A 11 39.31 -34.81 12.60
C VAL A 11 40.77 -34.57 12.21
N PRO A 12 41.29 -35.17 11.13
CA PRO A 12 42.65 -34.95 10.65
C PRO A 12 42.85 -33.52 10.11
N PRO A 13 44.03 -32.91 10.28
CA PRO A 13 44.29 -31.54 9.86
C PRO A 13 44.56 -31.50 8.35
N GLY A 14 43.62 -30.98 7.55
CA GLY A 14 43.88 -30.84 6.11
C GLY A 14 42.74 -30.28 5.25
N PHE A 15 41.49 -30.28 5.73
CA PHE A 15 40.38 -29.65 5.03
C PHE A 15 39.64 -28.76 6.02
N GLY A 16 39.65 -27.44 5.78
CA GLY A 16 38.81 -26.50 6.50
C GLY A 16 37.33 -26.86 6.30
N PRO A 17 36.43 -26.44 7.21
CA PRO A 17 35.01 -26.72 7.09
C PRO A 17 34.48 -26.19 5.74
N PRO A 18 33.59 -26.93 5.04
CA PRO A 18 32.90 -26.38 3.89
C PRO A 18 32.14 -25.11 4.30
N PRO A 19 32.04 -24.10 3.41
CA PRO A 19 31.24 -22.92 3.71
C PRO A 19 29.80 -23.36 4.04
N PRO A 20 29.16 -22.75 5.05
CA PRO A 20 27.80 -23.10 5.41
C PRO A 20 26.87 -22.89 4.20
N PRO A 21 25.85 -23.76 4.01
CA PRO A 21 24.84 -23.54 2.99
C PRO A 21 24.21 -22.16 3.22
N TYR A 22 24.07 -21.40 2.13
CA TYR A 22 23.47 -20.06 2.14
C TYR A 22 22.16 -20.10 2.93
N ALA A 23 22.17 -19.53 4.13
CA ALA A 23 20.94 -19.25 4.86
C ALA A 23 20.10 -18.29 4.00
N PRO A 24 18.76 -18.46 3.94
CA PRO A 24 17.91 -17.45 3.31
C PRO A 24 18.22 -16.12 3.98
N GLY A 25 18.65 -15.14 3.18
CA GLY A 25 18.91 -13.79 3.66
C GLY A 25 17.64 -13.19 4.28
N PRO A 26 17.77 -12.15 5.12
CA PRO A 26 16.61 -11.45 5.65
C PRO A 26 15.67 -11.05 4.50
N PRO A 27 14.34 -11.11 4.69
CA PRO A 27 13.39 -10.74 3.66
C PRO A 27 13.70 -9.33 3.19
N GLN A 28 14.04 -9.21 1.90
CA GLN A 28 14.28 -7.92 1.28
C GLN A 28 12.96 -7.15 1.30
N PRO A 29 12.92 -5.89 1.77
CA PRO A 29 11.69 -5.12 1.78
C PRO A 29 11.13 -5.07 0.36
N ALA A 30 9.86 -5.42 0.21
CA ALA A 30 9.18 -5.33 -1.07
C ALA A 30 9.32 -3.89 -1.60
N PRO A 31 9.57 -3.71 -2.90
CA PRO A 31 9.62 -2.37 -3.48
C PRO A 31 8.30 -1.65 -3.15
N PRO A 32 8.34 -0.36 -2.77
CA PRO A 32 7.13 0.40 -2.49
C PRO A 32 6.24 0.35 -3.72
N GLY A 33 4.98 -0.04 -3.52
CA GLY A 33 4.00 -0.07 -4.60
C GLY A 33 3.71 1.35 -5.10
N PRO A 34 2.96 1.47 -6.20
CA PRO A 34 2.61 2.77 -6.75
C PRO A 34 1.75 3.57 -5.77
N GLU A 35 1.91 4.89 -5.72
CA GLU A 35 1.13 5.74 -4.83
C GLU A 35 0.46 6.89 -5.59
N PHE A 36 -0.66 7.35 -5.07
CA PHE A 36 -1.39 8.50 -5.56
C PHE A 36 -1.66 9.46 -4.40
N LEU A 37 -1.44 10.75 -4.66
CA LEU A 37 -1.72 11.85 -3.75
C LEU A 37 -2.41 12.97 -4.51
N ALA A 38 -3.59 13.36 -4.03
CA ALA A 38 -4.27 14.59 -4.44
C ALA A 38 -4.51 15.45 -3.21
N VAL A 39 -4.11 16.72 -3.26
CA VAL A 39 -4.23 17.66 -2.16
C VAL A 39 -4.80 18.97 -2.67
N ASP A 40 -5.71 19.56 -1.90
CA ASP A 40 -6.10 20.97 -2.02
C ASP A 40 -5.90 21.70 -0.69
N LYS A 41 -6.43 22.92 -0.58
CA LYS A 41 -6.32 23.75 0.61
C LYS A 41 -6.89 23.10 1.89
N HIS A 42 -7.93 22.26 1.76
CA HIS A 42 -8.68 21.72 2.90
C HIS A 42 -8.71 20.20 2.98
N ASN A 43 -8.49 19.53 1.84
CA ASN A 43 -8.70 18.11 1.72
C ASN A 43 -7.53 17.42 1.03
N SER A 44 -7.30 16.15 1.38
CA SER A 44 -6.39 15.28 0.68
C SER A 44 -6.95 13.87 0.49
N ILE A 45 -6.47 13.21 -0.56
CA ILE A 45 -6.76 11.82 -0.89
C ILE A 45 -5.42 11.13 -1.16
N VAL A 46 -5.15 10.07 -0.40
CA VAL A 46 -3.99 9.20 -0.58
C VAL A 46 -4.47 7.81 -0.99
N VAL A 47 -3.78 7.19 -1.95
CA VAL A 47 -3.97 5.78 -2.29
C VAL A 47 -2.60 5.13 -2.39
N ASP A 48 -2.34 4.15 -1.53
CA ASP A 48 -1.06 3.45 -1.44
C ASP A 48 -1.26 1.98 -1.07
N VAL A 49 -0.18 1.28 -0.73
CA VAL A 49 -0.21 -0.14 -0.36
C VAL A 49 -1.06 -0.45 0.87
N SER A 50 -1.25 0.54 1.74
CA SER A 50 -2.03 0.41 2.98
C SER A 50 -3.54 0.46 2.70
N GLY A 51 -3.96 1.25 1.70
CA GLY A 51 -5.37 1.48 1.42
C GLY A 51 -5.64 2.81 0.75
N VAL A 52 -6.77 3.40 1.10
CA VAL A 52 -7.17 4.76 0.73
C VAL A 52 -7.29 5.58 2.01
N ALA A 53 -6.74 6.79 2.04
CA ALA A 53 -6.93 7.72 3.15
C ALA A 53 -7.56 9.01 2.65
N PHE A 54 -8.54 9.51 3.40
CA PHE A 54 -9.15 10.82 3.19
C PHE A 54 -8.78 11.74 4.34
N GLU A 55 -8.41 12.96 4.01
CA GLU A 55 -8.29 14.06 4.96
C GLU A 55 -9.31 15.12 4.57
N MET A 56 -10.17 15.50 5.52
CA MET A 56 -11.23 16.48 5.31
C MET A 56 -11.31 17.39 6.52
N TYR A 57 -10.88 18.65 6.37
CA TYR A 57 -10.94 19.65 7.46
C TYR A 57 -10.39 19.13 8.81
N ASP A 58 -9.16 18.62 8.80
CA ASP A 58 -8.44 18.06 9.97
C ASP A 58 -8.93 16.67 10.44
N ILE A 59 -9.94 16.10 9.78
CA ILE A 59 -10.39 14.73 10.05
C ILE A 59 -9.73 13.80 9.03
N THR A 60 -8.87 12.92 9.52
CA THR A 60 -8.29 11.82 8.74
C THR A 60 -9.12 10.56 8.92
N VAL A 61 -9.42 9.88 7.81
CA VAL A 61 -10.10 8.59 7.79
C VAL A 61 -9.34 7.65 6.87
N ASP A 62 -8.85 6.56 7.43
CA ASP A 62 -8.11 5.52 6.72
C ASP A 62 -9.03 4.34 6.39
N PHE A 63 -8.92 3.85 5.16
CA PHE A 63 -9.65 2.70 4.64
C PHE A 63 -8.65 1.65 4.16
N PRO A 64 -8.32 0.64 4.98
CA PRO A 64 -7.48 -0.48 4.58
C PRO A 64 -8.07 -1.25 3.39
N TRP A 65 -7.23 -1.75 2.48
CA TRP A 65 -7.72 -2.56 1.33
C TRP A 65 -8.67 -3.71 1.70
N PRO A 66 -8.45 -4.47 2.80
CA PRO A 66 -9.37 -5.54 3.21
C PRO A 66 -10.78 -5.06 3.59
N GLU A 67 -10.96 -3.77 3.87
CA GLU A 67 -12.23 -3.15 4.27
C GLU A 67 -12.93 -2.42 3.11
N ILE A 68 -12.24 -2.25 1.99
CA ILE A 68 -12.75 -1.58 0.80
C ILE A 68 -13.44 -2.59 -0.11
N ARG A 69 -14.74 -2.39 -0.33
CA ARG A 69 -15.50 -3.11 -1.35
C ARG A 69 -15.18 -2.60 -2.75
N SER A 70 -15.21 -1.29 -2.93
CA SER A 70 -14.92 -0.65 -4.21
C SER A 70 -14.53 0.82 -4.01
N VAL A 71 -13.71 1.34 -4.93
CA VAL A 71 -13.37 2.76 -5.01
C VAL A 71 -13.95 3.31 -6.29
N HIS A 72 -14.76 4.36 -6.19
CA HIS A 72 -15.33 5.08 -7.31
C HIS A 72 -14.69 6.46 -7.39
N TYR A 73 -14.46 6.96 -8.59
CA TYR A 73 -13.94 8.31 -8.78
C TYR A 73 -14.58 8.96 -10.01
N LYS A 74 -14.85 10.26 -9.90
CA LYS A 74 -15.47 11.06 -10.97
C LYS A 74 -15.07 12.52 -10.85
N ALA A 75 -15.34 13.28 -11.90
CA ALA A 75 -15.12 14.72 -11.86
C ALA A 75 -16.34 15.35 -11.18
N SER A 76 -16.12 16.44 -10.45
CA SER A 76 -17.21 17.28 -9.99
C SER A 76 -18.04 17.79 -11.18
N PRO A 77 -19.32 18.16 -10.98
CA PRO A 77 -20.17 18.64 -12.07
C PRO A 77 -19.59 19.84 -12.85
N ASN A 78 -18.76 20.66 -12.20
CA ASN A 78 -18.07 21.80 -12.83
C ASN A 78 -16.71 21.43 -13.47
N GLY A 79 -16.26 20.18 -13.35
CA GLY A 79 -15.00 19.69 -13.92
C GLY A 79 -13.74 20.24 -13.27
N LYS A 80 -13.83 20.75 -12.03
CA LYS A 80 -12.73 21.42 -11.31
C LYS A 80 -12.27 20.69 -10.05
N ALA A 81 -12.87 19.55 -9.72
CA ALA A 81 -12.48 18.76 -8.57
C ALA A 81 -12.55 17.27 -8.90
N LEU A 82 -11.69 16.52 -8.23
CA LEU A 82 -11.73 15.07 -8.18
C LEU A 82 -12.62 14.67 -7.01
N MET A 83 -13.64 13.89 -7.28
CA MET A 83 -14.47 13.26 -6.25
C MET A 83 -14.10 11.78 -6.19
N VAL A 84 -13.76 11.29 -5.00
CA VAL A 84 -13.48 9.86 -4.75
C VAL A 84 -14.42 9.37 -3.67
N ALA A 85 -15.03 8.22 -3.91
CA ALA A 85 -15.91 7.55 -2.97
C ALA A 85 -15.39 6.14 -2.68
N VAL A 86 -15.22 5.82 -1.40
CA VAL A 86 -14.91 4.49 -0.90
C VAL A 86 -16.21 3.83 -0.45
N VAL A 87 -16.54 2.69 -1.04
CA VAL A 87 -17.58 1.80 -0.55
C VAL A 87 -16.94 0.83 0.40
N HIS A 88 -17.31 0.91 1.67
CA HIS A 88 -16.83 0.03 2.72
C HIS A 88 -17.56 -1.32 2.68
N LEU A 89 -16.94 -2.38 3.21
CA LEU A 89 -17.53 -3.71 3.24
C LEU A 89 -18.87 -3.76 4.00
N ASP A 90 -19.07 -2.93 5.02
CA ASP A 90 -20.35 -2.83 5.75
C ASP A 90 -21.47 -2.15 4.95
N GLY A 91 -21.16 -1.61 3.78
CA GLY A 91 -22.13 -0.95 2.89
C GLY A 91 -22.18 0.57 3.04
N ARG A 92 -21.42 1.16 3.97
CA ARG A 92 -21.25 2.63 4.04
C ARG A 92 -20.46 3.15 2.85
N VAL A 93 -20.76 4.39 2.48
CA VAL A 93 -20.04 5.11 1.43
C VAL A 93 -19.46 6.39 2.03
N TYR A 94 -18.16 6.57 1.85
CA TYR A 94 -17.43 7.76 2.27
C TYR A 94 -16.95 8.49 1.03
N GLU A 95 -17.15 9.81 0.96
CA GLU A 95 -16.76 10.62 -0.19
C GLU A 95 -15.80 11.73 0.25
N CYS A 96 -14.72 11.92 -0.52
CA CYS A 96 -13.81 13.04 -0.40
C CYS A 96 -13.71 13.78 -1.74
N VAL A 97 -13.63 15.10 -1.68
CA VAL A 97 -13.57 15.98 -2.86
C VAL A 97 -12.34 16.85 -2.78
N VAL A 98 -11.45 16.74 -3.76
CA VAL A 98 -10.22 17.53 -3.85
C VAL A 98 -10.27 18.45 -5.07
N ASN A 99 -10.08 19.75 -4.86
CA ASN A 99 -10.09 20.75 -5.93
C ASN A 99 -8.83 20.66 -6.79
N ALA A 100 -9.02 20.50 -8.10
CA ALA A 100 -7.96 20.53 -9.10
C ALA A 100 -7.86 21.93 -9.72
N ARG A 101 -6.76 22.64 -9.42
CA ARG A 101 -6.41 23.89 -10.10
C ARG A 101 -4.97 23.76 -10.61
N PRO A 102 -4.72 23.67 -11.93
CA PRO A 102 -5.61 23.82 -13.10
C PRO A 102 -6.41 22.56 -13.51
N ARG A 103 -7.30 22.66 -14.53
CA ARG A 103 -8.08 21.51 -15.05
C ARG A 103 -7.20 20.38 -15.60
N GLU A 104 -6.02 20.69 -16.13
CA GLU A 104 -5.06 19.69 -16.60
C GLU A 104 -4.60 18.78 -15.46
N LEU A 105 -4.46 19.32 -14.25
CA LEU A 105 -4.13 18.54 -13.05
C LEU A 105 -5.18 17.45 -12.79
N LEU A 106 -6.45 17.75 -13.05
CA LEU A 106 -7.52 16.78 -12.89
C LEU A 106 -7.32 15.58 -13.85
N GLN A 107 -6.94 15.82 -15.11
CA GLN A 107 -6.68 14.74 -16.07
C GLN A 107 -5.48 13.88 -15.66
N THR A 108 -4.41 14.51 -15.17
CA THR A 108 -3.26 13.82 -14.59
C THR A 108 -3.68 12.95 -13.41
N TRP A 109 -4.49 13.49 -12.50
CA TRP A 109 -5.01 12.73 -11.36
C TRP A 109 -5.87 11.54 -11.78
N PHE A 110 -6.76 11.70 -12.77
CA PHE A 110 -7.54 10.57 -13.30
C PHE A 110 -6.65 9.45 -13.83
N THR A 111 -5.60 9.81 -14.58
CA THR A 111 -4.69 8.84 -15.19
C THR A 111 -3.89 8.10 -14.13
N GLN A 112 -3.32 8.84 -13.18
CA GLN A 112 -2.53 8.26 -12.09
C GLN A 112 -3.40 7.40 -11.16
N LEU A 113 -4.57 7.90 -10.77
CA LEU A 113 -5.49 7.18 -9.90
C LEU A 113 -5.98 5.89 -10.55
N ALA A 114 -6.32 5.90 -11.84
CA ALA A 114 -6.71 4.69 -12.57
C ALA A 114 -5.60 3.64 -12.58
N TRP A 115 -4.35 4.07 -12.76
CA TRP A 115 -3.19 3.17 -12.74
C TRP A 115 -2.92 2.58 -11.36
N VAL A 116 -2.95 3.41 -10.30
CA VAL A 116 -2.76 2.97 -8.91
C VAL A 116 -3.87 2.02 -8.45
N LEU A 117 -5.13 2.38 -8.71
CA LEU A 117 -6.27 1.50 -8.40
C LEU A 117 -6.23 0.19 -9.21
N GLY A 118 -5.69 0.22 -10.43
CA GLY A 118 -5.46 -0.98 -11.22
C GLY A 118 -4.41 -1.92 -10.61
N HIS A 119 -3.46 -1.38 -9.86
CA HIS A 119 -2.42 -2.16 -9.17
C HIS A 119 -2.92 -2.81 -7.89
N TYR A 120 -3.64 -2.07 -7.04
CA TYR A 120 -4.09 -2.57 -5.72
C TYR A 120 -5.49 -3.17 -5.71
N ARG A 121 -6.19 -3.15 -6.85
CA ARG A 121 -7.61 -3.51 -6.96
C ARG A 121 -7.94 -4.70 -6.04
N PRO A 122 -8.89 -4.55 -5.10
CA PRO A 122 -9.26 -5.64 -4.21
C PRO A 122 -9.68 -6.83 -5.08
N LEU A 123 -9.15 -8.01 -4.78
CA LEU A 123 -9.49 -9.27 -5.44
C LEU A 123 -11.02 -9.33 -5.56
N GLY A 124 -11.51 -9.27 -6.80
CA GLY A 124 -12.94 -9.36 -7.11
C GLY A 124 -13.53 -10.72 -6.80
#